data_AF-A0A6J1QYS2-F1
#
_entry.id   AF-A0A6J1QYS2-F1
#
_cell.length_a   1.000
_cell.length_b   1.000
_cell.length_c   1.000
_cell.angle_alpha   90.00
_cell.angle_beta   90.00
_cell.angle_gamma   90.00
#
_symmetry.space_group_name_H-M   'P 1'
#
loop_
_entity.id
_entity.type
_entity.pdbx_description
1 polymer ?
#
loop_
_entity_poly.entity_id
_entity_poly.type
_entity_poly.pdbx_seq_one_letter_code
_entity_poly.pdbx_strand_id
1 'polypeptide(L)'
;MQEDLANLSQYYTSHDFQKWIRYRHYPVIRWTHENPFYGSLTQYFNTSSYGKWWIPINLVTKFSLRRAVKILLTPREPFAKVHYFGRPAEDDWIMVDIRQAGYYRADYDSENWLKIARYLSSGEYKIEKMRELLTKPLEILGFEDRPIESDFTKCLRQEIVKWACIAELSKCLARMKQEQHLEHSELDNFIYWKESRQNATKEDINVYVRTFQHIIAKYAKNEAALYRILWNLQYIKPPEISTAAGLINIINHIYNTTLLGMVSFINQNIIFTYQKFY
;
A
#
# COMPACT_ATOMS: atom_id res chain seq x y z
N MET A 1 -14.32 -13.32 12.38
CA MET A 1 -13.89 -14.10 13.56
C MET A 1 -14.79 -15.31 13.84
N GLN A 2 -16.11 -15.24 13.55
CA GLN A 2 -17.05 -16.33 13.81
C GLN A 2 -17.22 -17.31 12.62
N GLU A 3 -16.97 -16.88 11.39
CA GLU A 3 -17.13 -17.73 10.19
C GLU A 3 -16.02 -18.79 10.01
N ASP A 4 -14.80 -18.55 10.50
CA ASP A 4 -13.67 -19.50 10.30
C ASP A 4 -13.70 -20.70 11.28
N LEU A 5 -14.33 -20.55 12.44
CA LEU A 5 -14.44 -21.64 13.44
C LEU A 5 -15.44 -22.73 13.02
N ALA A 6 -16.47 -22.36 12.24
CA ALA A 6 -17.50 -23.29 11.80
C ALA A 6 -16.93 -24.37 10.85
N ASN A 7 -16.01 -23.99 9.94
CA ASN A 7 -15.37 -24.91 9.01
C ASN A 7 -14.34 -25.85 9.65
N LEU A 8 -13.72 -25.44 10.76
CA LEU A 8 -12.77 -26.30 11.47
C LEU A 8 -13.51 -27.42 12.24
N SER A 9 -14.72 -27.19 12.73
CA SER A 9 -15.49 -28.19 13.48
C SER A 9 -15.82 -29.47 12.67
N GLN A 10 -15.82 -29.39 11.34
CA GLN A 10 -16.11 -30.53 10.47
C GLN A 10 -14.93 -31.51 10.32
N TYR A 11 -13.72 -31.12 10.70
CA TYR A 11 -12.48 -31.89 10.51
C TYR A 11 -11.81 -32.38 11.80
N TYR A 12 -12.16 -31.84 12.97
CA TYR A 12 -11.51 -32.17 14.24
C TYR A 12 -12.44 -32.96 15.16
N THR A 13 -12.10 -34.23 15.44
CA THR A 13 -12.72 -34.96 16.55
C THR A 13 -12.08 -34.54 17.87
N SER A 14 -12.77 -34.72 19.02
CA SER A 14 -12.19 -34.39 20.34
C SER A 14 -10.88 -35.16 20.62
N HIS A 15 -10.72 -36.33 19.98
CA HIS A 15 -9.52 -37.14 20.05
C HIS A 15 -8.31 -36.52 19.32
N ASP A 16 -8.53 -35.72 18.27
CA ASP A 16 -7.45 -35.05 17.52
C ASP A 16 -6.86 -33.89 18.31
N PHE A 17 -7.69 -33.15 19.04
CA PHE A 17 -7.25 -32.09 19.95
C PHE A 17 -6.51 -32.63 21.18
N GLN A 18 -6.88 -33.82 21.66
CA GLN A 18 -6.18 -34.46 22.79
C GLN A 18 -4.69 -34.69 22.52
N LYS A 19 -4.25 -34.88 21.26
CA LYS A 19 -2.82 -34.99 20.93
C LYS A 19 -2.06 -33.70 21.18
N TRP A 20 -2.67 -32.55 20.87
CA TRP A 20 -2.08 -31.23 21.13
C TRP A 20 -1.93 -30.93 22.63
N ILE A 21 -2.82 -31.47 23.47
CA ILE A 21 -2.79 -31.30 24.93
C ILE A 21 -1.86 -32.31 25.61
N ARG A 22 -1.85 -33.57 25.15
CA ARG A 22 -1.13 -34.66 25.82
C ARG A 22 0.39 -34.59 25.66
N TYR A 23 0.89 -34.05 24.55
CA TYR A 23 2.32 -34.00 24.27
C TYR A 23 2.92 -32.65 24.67
N ARG A 24 4.03 -32.69 25.42
CA ARG A 24 4.73 -31.49 25.93
C ARG A 24 5.48 -30.69 24.85
N HIS A 25 5.60 -31.22 23.63
CA HIS A 25 6.38 -30.62 22.54
C HIS A 25 5.51 -30.28 21.33
N TYR A 26 5.84 -29.18 20.66
CA TYR A 26 5.18 -28.73 19.43
C TYR A 26 5.81 -29.41 18.19
N PRO A 27 5.03 -29.62 17.11
CA PRO A 27 5.56 -30.11 15.87
C PRO A 27 6.37 -29.02 15.13
N VAL A 28 7.33 -29.46 14.32
CA VAL A 28 8.04 -28.59 13.38
C VAL A 28 7.66 -28.99 11.96
N ILE A 29 7.31 -28.01 11.16
CA ILE A 29 7.01 -28.18 9.74
C ILE A 29 8.17 -27.60 8.95
N ARG A 30 8.82 -28.45 8.15
CA ARG A 30 9.85 -28.02 7.21
C ARG A 30 9.24 -27.73 5.86
N TRP A 31 9.52 -26.57 5.32
CA TRP A 31 9.41 -26.29 3.91
C TRP A 31 10.74 -26.62 3.22
N THR A 32 10.69 -27.31 2.08
CA THR A 32 11.87 -27.61 1.26
C THR A 32 11.55 -27.36 -0.22
N HIS A 33 12.34 -26.50 -0.85
CA HIS A 33 12.35 -26.37 -2.30
C HIS A 33 12.94 -27.64 -2.92
N GLU A 34 12.17 -28.30 -3.78
CA GLU A 34 12.66 -29.45 -4.54
C GLU A 34 13.12 -29.02 -5.93
N ASN A 35 12.34 -28.17 -6.60
CA ASN A 35 12.71 -27.55 -7.86
C ASN A 35 11.95 -26.23 -8.10
N PRO A 36 12.14 -25.54 -9.24
CA PRO A 36 11.44 -24.28 -9.52
C PRO A 36 9.92 -24.38 -9.64
N PHE A 37 9.33 -25.57 -9.77
CA PHE A 37 7.90 -25.79 -10.02
C PHE A 37 7.13 -26.41 -8.84
N TYR A 38 7.81 -27.08 -7.91
CA TYR A 38 7.22 -27.57 -6.68
C TYR A 38 8.18 -27.55 -5.49
N GLY A 39 7.58 -27.47 -4.31
CA GLY A 39 8.24 -27.71 -3.04
C GLY A 39 7.40 -28.66 -2.18
N SER A 40 7.95 -29.05 -1.03
CA SER A 40 7.25 -29.91 -0.09
C SER A 40 7.20 -29.33 1.31
N LEU A 41 6.06 -29.54 1.95
CA LEU A 41 5.91 -29.42 3.39
C LEU A 41 6.04 -30.79 4.01
N THR A 42 6.84 -30.90 5.06
CA THR A 42 6.96 -32.13 5.83
C THR A 42 6.91 -31.82 7.32
N GLN A 43 6.03 -32.48 8.06
CA GLN A 43 6.12 -32.48 9.53
C GLN A 43 7.21 -33.44 9.97
N TYR A 44 8.13 -33.00 10.82
CA TYR A 44 9.21 -33.84 11.33
C TYR A 44 9.45 -33.61 12.82
N PHE A 45 10.01 -34.64 13.48
CA PHE A 45 10.27 -34.66 14.93
C PHE A 45 11.72 -35.03 15.21
N ASN A 46 12.29 -34.43 16.26
CA ASN A 46 13.70 -34.61 16.61
C ASN A 46 13.97 -35.89 17.44
N THR A 47 12.93 -36.63 17.88
CA THR A 47 13.10 -37.86 18.66
C THR A 47 12.14 -38.96 18.17
N SER A 48 12.63 -40.20 18.16
CA SER A 48 12.04 -41.37 17.48
C SER A 48 10.70 -41.89 18.04
N SER A 49 9.93 -41.11 18.80
CA SER A 49 8.75 -41.65 19.48
C SER A 49 7.66 -40.65 19.90
N TYR A 50 7.27 -39.66 19.08
CA TYR A 50 6.02 -38.91 19.34
C TYR A 50 5.24 -38.59 18.05
N GLY A 51 3.91 -38.75 18.12
CA GLY A 51 3.04 -39.04 16.97
C GLY A 51 2.71 -37.86 16.08
N LYS A 52 2.55 -38.13 14.78
CA LYS A 52 2.16 -37.14 13.76
C LYS A 52 0.83 -36.44 14.12
N TRP A 53 0.75 -35.14 13.82
CA TRP A 53 -0.38 -34.25 14.14
C TRP A 53 -1.23 -33.96 12.90
N TRP A 54 -2.49 -33.58 13.17
CA TRP A 54 -3.31 -32.86 12.21
C TRP A 54 -2.94 -31.38 12.28
N ILE A 55 -2.32 -30.86 11.22
CA ILE A 55 -1.82 -29.49 11.19
C ILE A 55 -2.45 -28.75 10.01
N PRO A 56 -3.36 -27.79 10.26
CA PRO A 56 -3.85 -26.90 9.23
C PRO A 56 -2.80 -25.81 9.00
N ILE A 57 -2.49 -25.56 7.73
CA ILE A 57 -1.40 -24.69 7.29
C ILE A 57 -1.96 -23.74 6.25
N ASN A 58 -1.69 -22.45 6.41
CA ASN A 58 -1.94 -21.43 5.42
C ASN A 58 -0.58 -21.00 4.81
N LEU A 59 -0.31 -21.43 3.59
CA LEU A 59 0.87 -20.97 2.85
C LEU A 59 0.59 -19.67 2.12
N VAL A 60 1.53 -18.75 2.22
CA VAL A 60 1.50 -17.47 1.53
C VAL A 60 2.78 -17.35 0.69
N THR A 61 2.61 -16.94 -0.56
CA THR A 61 3.69 -16.58 -1.49
C THR A 61 3.59 -15.09 -1.79
N LYS A 62 4.60 -14.54 -2.47
CA LYS A 62 4.57 -13.18 -3.01
C LYS A 62 3.29 -12.88 -3.82
N PHE A 63 2.87 -13.80 -4.69
CA PHE A 63 1.68 -13.63 -5.51
C PHE A 63 0.37 -13.93 -4.78
N SER A 64 0.40 -14.83 -3.80
CA SER A 64 -0.78 -15.25 -3.03
C SER A 64 -0.96 -14.48 -1.72
N LEU A 65 -0.24 -13.35 -1.54
CA LEU A 65 -0.37 -12.46 -0.38
C LEU A 65 -1.83 -12.19 0.02
N ARG A 66 -2.76 -12.12 -0.94
CA ARG A 66 -4.19 -11.87 -0.70
C ARG A 66 -5.02 -13.14 -0.42
N ARG A 67 -4.57 -14.33 -0.81
CA ARG A 67 -5.30 -15.60 -0.62
C ARG A 67 -4.31 -16.71 -0.29
N ALA A 68 -4.28 -17.10 0.98
CA ALA A 68 -3.43 -18.20 1.42
C ALA A 68 -3.92 -19.55 0.86
N VAL A 69 -2.96 -20.42 0.56
CA VAL A 69 -3.22 -21.82 0.19
C VAL A 69 -3.41 -22.62 1.47
N LYS A 70 -4.60 -23.20 1.64
CA LYS A 70 -4.91 -24.04 2.81
C LYS A 70 -4.46 -25.47 2.56
N ILE A 71 -3.61 -25.99 3.43
CA ILE A 71 -3.09 -27.36 3.41
C ILE A 71 -3.36 -28.00 4.76
N LEU A 72 -3.70 -29.28 4.78
CA LEU A 72 -3.86 -30.05 6.00
C LEU A 72 -2.86 -31.20 5.98
N LEU A 73 -1.86 -31.16 6.86
CA LEU A 73 -1.01 -32.32 7.11
C LEU A 73 -1.70 -33.23 8.13
N THR A 74 -1.60 -34.54 7.92
CA THR A 74 -2.28 -35.52 8.76
C THR A 74 -1.30 -36.58 9.28
N PRO A 75 -1.69 -37.38 10.28
CA PRO A 75 -0.85 -38.48 10.71
C PRO A 75 -0.61 -39.57 9.65
N ARG A 76 -1.53 -39.71 8.69
CA ARG A 76 -1.37 -40.66 7.58
C ARG A 76 -0.56 -40.04 6.44
N GLU A 77 -0.72 -38.74 6.24
CA GLU A 77 -0.07 -37.94 5.21
C GLU A 77 0.72 -36.78 5.86
N PRO A 78 1.92 -37.07 6.42
CA PRO A 78 2.75 -36.08 7.10
C PRO A 78 3.49 -35.15 6.15
N PHE A 79 3.30 -35.32 4.84
CA PHE A 79 3.93 -34.53 3.82
C PHE A 79 2.88 -34.06 2.81
N ALA A 80 3.11 -32.88 2.22
CA ALA A 80 2.29 -32.37 1.13
C ALA A 80 3.20 -31.76 0.06
N LYS A 81 2.97 -32.14 -1.20
CA LYS A 81 3.59 -31.47 -2.35
C LYS A 81 2.78 -30.23 -2.71
N VAL A 82 3.48 -29.14 -2.96
CA VAL A 82 2.88 -27.84 -3.25
C VAL A 82 3.43 -27.36 -4.58
N HIS A 83 2.53 -27.23 -5.55
CA HIS A 83 2.85 -26.72 -6.88
C HIS A 83 2.78 -25.19 -6.88
N TYR A 84 3.79 -24.53 -7.42
CA TYR A 84 3.71 -23.08 -7.65
C TYR A 84 2.77 -22.83 -8.82
N PHE A 85 1.80 -21.92 -8.66
CA PHE A 85 0.72 -21.67 -9.63
C PHE A 85 1.22 -21.00 -10.93
N GLY A 86 1.96 -21.73 -11.77
CA GLY A 86 2.30 -21.33 -13.14
C GLY A 86 3.48 -20.36 -13.32
N ARG A 87 4.32 -20.13 -12.29
CA ARG A 87 5.60 -19.40 -12.42
C ARG A 87 6.71 -20.06 -11.60
N PRO A 88 7.99 -20.00 -12.05
CA PRO A 88 9.11 -20.55 -11.30
C PRO A 88 9.27 -19.88 -9.93
N ALA A 89 9.49 -20.66 -8.88
CA ALA A 89 9.80 -20.18 -7.52
C ALA A 89 11.20 -19.57 -7.37
N GLU A 90 11.95 -19.43 -8.46
CA GLU A 90 13.32 -18.89 -8.43
C GLU A 90 13.36 -17.51 -7.73
N ASP A 91 12.33 -16.67 -7.90
CA ASP A 91 12.26 -15.33 -7.28
C ASP A 91 11.31 -15.20 -6.09
N ASP A 92 10.66 -16.29 -5.68
CA ASP A 92 9.57 -16.25 -4.71
C ASP A 92 9.95 -16.91 -3.38
N TRP A 93 9.52 -16.28 -2.29
CA TRP A 93 9.55 -16.86 -0.95
C TRP A 93 8.22 -17.53 -0.64
N ILE A 94 8.27 -18.50 0.28
CA ILE A 94 7.09 -19.07 0.94
C ILE A 94 7.15 -18.81 2.44
N MET A 95 6.07 -18.26 2.97
CA MET A 95 5.84 -18.13 4.40
C MET A 95 4.67 -19.00 4.82
N VAL A 96 4.78 -19.53 6.02
CA VAL A 96 3.82 -20.45 6.62
C VAL A 96 3.13 -19.70 7.75
N ASP A 97 1.79 -19.62 7.72
CA ASP A 97 0.95 -19.09 8.80
C ASP A 97 1.32 -17.67 9.31
N ILE A 98 1.87 -16.83 8.43
CA ILE A 98 2.34 -15.48 8.79
C ILE A 98 1.25 -14.55 9.34
N ARG A 99 -0.03 -14.79 8.99
CA ARG A 99 -1.18 -13.99 9.43
C ARG A 99 -1.79 -14.48 10.75
N GLN A 100 -1.66 -15.77 11.04
CA GLN A 100 -2.23 -16.40 12.23
C GLN A 100 -1.39 -17.63 12.55
N ALA A 101 -0.49 -17.49 13.53
CA ALA A 101 0.40 -18.57 13.91
C ALA A 101 -0.40 -19.74 14.51
N GLY A 102 -0.30 -20.92 13.91
CA GLY A 102 -0.70 -22.17 14.53
C GLY A 102 0.23 -22.55 15.70
N TYR A 103 -0.15 -23.57 16.48
CA TYR A 103 0.64 -24.04 17.62
C TYR A 103 1.83 -24.94 17.19
N TYR A 104 2.59 -24.52 16.18
CA TYR A 104 3.71 -25.27 15.64
C TYR A 104 4.82 -24.33 15.19
N ARG A 105 6.02 -24.86 14.89
CA ARG A 105 7.11 -24.06 14.31
C ARG A 105 7.25 -24.33 12.83
N ALA A 106 7.43 -23.27 12.06
CA ALA A 106 7.84 -23.34 10.67
C ALA A 106 9.37 -23.26 10.58
N ASP A 107 9.94 -24.14 9.78
CA ASP A 107 11.35 -24.19 9.44
C ASP A 107 11.47 -24.19 7.90
N TYR A 108 12.50 -23.53 7.39
CA TYR A 108 12.70 -23.31 5.96
C TYR A 108 14.12 -23.72 5.55
N ASP A 109 14.31 -24.08 4.29
CA ASP A 109 15.65 -24.17 3.71
C ASP A 109 16.37 -22.81 3.70
N SER A 110 17.70 -22.85 3.55
CA SER A 110 18.55 -21.66 3.63
C SER A 110 18.23 -20.63 2.54
N GLU A 111 17.84 -21.08 1.35
CA GLU A 111 17.47 -20.22 0.23
C GLU A 111 16.21 -19.42 0.54
N ASN A 112 15.16 -20.09 1.03
CA ASN A 112 13.91 -19.45 1.40
C ASN A 112 14.09 -18.51 2.59
N TRP A 113 14.89 -18.88 3.60
CA TRP A 113 15.24 -17.97 4.70
C TRP A 113 15.85 -16.67 4.19
N LEU A 114 16.77 -16.74 3.23
CA LEU A 114 17.39 -15.57 2.62
C LEU A 114 16.38 -14.72 1.83
N LYS A 115 15.49 -15.35 1.07
CA LYS A 115 14.43 -14.65 0.32
C LYS A 115 13.44 -13.96 1.26
N ILE A 116 13.03 -14.62 2.35
CA ILE A 116 12.20 -14.02 3.41
C ILE A 116 12.89 -12.79 4.00
N ALA A 117 14.16 -12.91 4.41
CA ALA A 117 14.90 -11.81 5.03
C ALA A 117 15.02 -10.59 4.08
N ARG A 118 15.29 -10.84 2.79
CA ARG A 118 15.31 -9.79 1.76
C ARG A 118 13.96 -9.12 1.60
N TYR A 119 12.87 -9.89 1.54
CA TYR A 119 11.53 -9.33 1.41
C TYR A 119 11.13 -8.49 2.63
N LEU A 120 11.33 -8.99 3.85
CA LEU A 120 11.01 -8.23 5.08
C LEU A 120 11.83 -6.94 5.18
N SER A 121 13.00 -6.89 4.57
CA SER A 121 13.86 -5.69 4.50
C SER A 121 13.51 -4.76 3.35
N SER A 122 12.69 -5.20 2.39
CA SER A 122 12.40 -4.47 1.15
C SER A 122 11.44 -3.30 1.34
N GLY A 123 11.48 -2.35 0.40
CA GLY A 123 10.45 -1.30 0.30
C GLY A 123 9.05 -1.87 0.00
N GLU A 124 8.97 -3.01 -0.70
CA GLU A 124 7.73 -3.69 -1.04
C GLU A 124 6.94 -4.10 0.22
N TYR A 125 7.60 -4.72 1.20
CA TYR A 125 6.97 -5.08 2.47
C TYR A 125 6.46 -3.86 3.25
N LYS A 126 7.23 -2.76 3.26
CA LYS A 126 6.83 -1.51 3.91
C LYS A 126 5.60 -0.90 3.26
N ILE A 127 5.55 -0.88 1.92
CA ILE A 127 4.39 -0.38 1.16
C ILE A 127 3.17 -1.27 1.42
N GLU A 128 3.32 -2.59 1.44
CA GLU A 128 2.20 -3.50 1.73
C GLU A 128 1.66 -3.28 3.16
N LYS A 129 2.55 -3.13 4.15
CA LYS A 129 2.11 -2.82 5.51
C LYS A 129 1.40 -1.47 5.60
N MET A 130 1.87 -0.49 4.84
CA MET A 130 1.22 0.81 4.73
C MET A 130 -0.18 0.70 4.10
N ARG A 131 -0.36 -0.10 3.04
CA ARG A 131 -1.69 -0.39 2.45
C ARG A 131 -2.67 -0.93 3.49
N GLU A 132 -2.26 -1.90 4.30
CA GLU A 132 -3.10 -2.46 5.37
C GLU A 132 -3.57 -1.38 6.35
N LEU A 133 -2.64 -0.51 6.80
CA LEU A 133 -2.94 0.55 7.76
C LEU A 133 -3.84 1.65 7.18
N LEU A 134 -3.69 1.97 5.90
CA LEU A 134 -4.44 3.03 5.22
C LEU A 134 -5.85 2.62 4.79
N THR A 135 -6.10 1.32 4.60
CA THR A 135 -7.36 0.82 4.00
C THR A 135 -8.60 1.27 4.78
N LYS A 136 -8.63 1.04 6.10
CA LYS A 136 -9.79 1.39 6.96
C LYS A 136 -9.98 2.91 7.09
N PRO A 137 -8.94 3.70 7.41
CA PRO A 137 -9.06 5.16 7.45
C PRO A 137 -9.56 5.76 6.13
N LEU A 138 -9.07 5.27 4.99
CA LEU A 138 -9.54 5.71 3.68
C LEU A 138 -11.02 5.40 3.44
N GLU A 139 -11.51 4.26 3.90
CA GLU A 139 -12.93 3.90 3.85
C GLU A 139 -13.81 4.83 4.68
N ILE A 140 -13.34 5.23 5.86
CA ILE A 140 -14.07 6.11 6.77
C ILE A 140 -14.15 7.53 6.22
N LEU A 141 -13.00 8.08 5.82
CA LEU A 141 -12.88 9.47 5.38
C LEU A 141 -13.38 9.69 3.94
N GLY A 142 -13.25 8.68 3.08
CA GLY A 142 -13.60 8.78 1.66
C GLY A 142 -12.74 9.77 0.89
N PHE A 143 -13.14 10.06 -0.36
CA PHE A 143 -12.41 10.96 -1.27
C PHE A 143 -12.99 12.38 -1.33
N GLU A 144 -14.19 12.58 -0.79
CA GLU A 144 -14.94 13.83 -0.94
C GLU A 144 -15.25 14.46 0.42
N ASP A 145 -15.16 15.78 0.47
CA ASP A 145 -15.48 16.56 1.67
C ASP A 145 -16.97 16.49 2.00
N ARG A 146 -17.30 16.36 3.29
CA ARG A 146 -18.68 16.41 3.75
C ARG A 146 -18.99 17.78 4.37
N PRO A 147 -20.21 18.32 4.22
CA PRO A 147 -20.52 19.70 4.61
C PRO A 147 -20.29 20.03 6.10
N ILE A 148 -20.40 19.05 6.99
CA ILE A 148 -20.39 19.23 8.45
C ILE A 148 -19.01 18.87 9.04
N GLU A 149 -18.03 18.51 8.21
CA GLU A 149 -16.72 18.11 8.70
C GLU A 149 -15.84 19.28 9.11
N SER A 150 -15.09 19.07 10.20
CA SER A 150 -14.05 19.98 10.63
C SER A 150 -12.95 20.11 9.58
N ASP A 151 -12.29 21.27 9.53
CA ASP A 151 -11.16 21.49 8.63
C ASP A 151 -10.02 20.50 8.91
N PHE A 152 -9.86 20.07 10.17
CA PHE A 152 -8.92 19.01 10.53
C PHE A 152 -9.23 17.68 9.80
N THR A 153 -10.50 17.27 9.76
CA THR A 153 -10.94 16.05 9.05
C THR A 153 -10.69 16.15 7.55
N LYS A 154 -10.91 17.33 6.96
CA LYS A 154 -10.65 17.57 5.52
C LYS A 154 -9.14 17.51 5.21
N CYS A 155 -8.30 18.09 6.07
CA CYS A 155 -6.84 17.97 5.93
C CYS A 155 -6.37 16.52 6.06
N LEU A 156 -6.89 15.77 7.04
CA LEU A 156 -6.58 14.35 7.19
C LEU A 156 -7.02 13.52 5.97
N ARG A 157 -8.17 13.87 5.36
CA ARG A 157 -8.60 13.24 4.12
C ARG A 157 -7.58 13.45 2.99
N GLN A 158 -7.08 14.66 2.81
CA GLN A 158 -6.08 14.94 1.78
C GLN A 158 -4.83 14.08 2.00
N GLU A 159 -4.36 13.98 3.24
CA GLU A 159 -3.20 13.15 3.58
C GLU A 159 -3.48 11.65 3.38
N ILE A 160 -4.62 11.12 3.83
CA ILE A 160 -4.93 9.69 3.68
C ILE A 160 -5.08 9.29 2.20
N VAL A 161 -5.71 10.15 1.38
CA VAL A 161 -5.85 9.92 -0.05
C VAL A 161 -4.47 9.95 -0.72
N LYS A 162 -3.63 10.93 -0.37
CA LYS A 162 -2.24 11.01 -0.83
C LYS A 162 -1.47 9.72 -0.53
N TRP A 163 -1.42 9.29 0.73
CA TRP A 163 -0.69 8.09 1.11
C TRP A 163 -1.29 6.83 0.50
N ALA A 164 -2.61 6.76 0.34
CA ALA A 164 -3.28 5.66 -0.33
C ALA A 164 -2.87 5.54 -1.81
N CYS A 165 -2.70 6.67 -2.50
CA CYS A 165 -2.25 6.70 -3.88
C CYS A 165 -0.77 6.37 -4.04
N ILE A 166 0.11 6.86 -3.15
CA ILE A 166 1.54 6.48 -3.09
C ILE A 166 1.67 4.98 -2.87
N ALA A 167 0.82 4.43 -2.00
CA ALA A 167 0.74 3.01 -1.75
C ALA A 167 -0.03 2.25 -2.85
N GLU A 168 -0.45 2.88 -3.95
CA GLU A 168 -1.16 2.23 -5.07
C GLU A 168 -2.42 1.43 -4.66
N LEU A 169 -3.18 1.91 -3.68
CA LEU A 169 -4.46 1.28 -3.32
C LEU A 169 -5.44 1.35 -4.50
N SER A 170 -6.07 0.22 -4.81
CA SER A 170 -6.97 0.07 -5.97
C SER A 170 -8.09 1.12 -6.00
N LYS A 171 -8.64 1.48 -4.83
CA LYS A 171 -9.65 2.53 -4.68
C LYS A 171 -9.15 3.90 -5.15
N CYS A 172 -7.91 4.28 -4.81
CA CYS A 172 -7.34 5.52 -5.34
C CYS A 172 -7.11 5.42 -6.86
N LEU A 173 -6.52 4.33 -7.34
CA LEU A 173 -6.23 4.18 -8.78
C LEU A 173 -7.50 4.26 -9.63
N ALA A 174 -8.61 3.71 -9.15
CA ALA A 174 -9.91 3.82 -9.81
C ALA A 174 -10.42 5.27 -9.87
N ARG A 175 -10.30 6.03 -8.77
CA ARG A 175 -10.67 7.46 -8.73
C ARG A 175 -9.82 8.28 -9.69
N MET A 176 -8.50 8.05 -9.72
CA MET A 176 -7.60 8.76 -10.65
C MET A 176 -7.99 8.55 -12.11
N LYS A 177 -8.39 7.33 -12.49
CA LYS A 177 -8.85 7.04 -13.86
C LYS A 177 -10.15 7.76 -14.21
N GLN A 178 -11.05 7.95 -13.24
CA GLN A 178 -12.29 8.71 -13.46
C GLN A 178 -12.02 10.20 -13.69
N GLU A 179 -11.02 10.78 -13.03
CA GLU A 179 -10.68 12.20 -13.13
C GLU A 179 -9.91 12.57 -14.41
N GLN A 180 -9.23 11.62 -15.05
CA GLN A 180 -8.51 11.84 -16.32
C GLN A 180 -9.41 12.16 -17.52
N HIS A 181 -10.73 12.00 -17.41
CA HIS A 181 -11.68 12.20 -18.52
C HIS A 181 -12.32 13.60 -18.59
N LEU A 182 -11.82 14.59 -17.83
CA LEU A 182 -12.36 15.95 -17.80
C LEU A 182 -11.24 16.97 -18.06
N GLU A 183 -10.95 17.27 -19.33
CA GLU A 183 -9.79 18.10 -19.69
C GLU A 183 -10.08 19.44 -20.41
N HIS A 184 -9.20 20.39 -20.05
CA HIS A 184 -8.68 21.58 -20.73
C HIS A 184 -9.33 22.97 -20.57
N SER A 185 -10.65 23.16 -20.40
CA SER A 185 -11.18 24.55 -20.33
C SER A 185 -11.04 25.25 -18.97
N GLU A 186 -10.98 24.51 -17.86
CA GLU A 186 -11.00 25.09 -16.50
C GLU A 186 -9.66 25.69 -16.06
N LEU A 187 -8.53 25.09 -16.47
CA LEU A 187 -7.20 25.61 -16.13
C LEU A 187 -6.95 26.98 -16.79
N ASP A 188 -7.38 27.13 -18.04
CA ASP A 188 -7.26 28.38 -18.79
C ASP A 188 -8.11 29.49 -18.15
N ASN A 189 -9.34 29.15 -17.77
CA ASN A 189 -10.24 30.07 -17.08
C ASN A 189 -9.69 30.54 -15.72
N PHE A 190 -9.04 29.66 -14.95
CA PHE A 190 -8.46 30.02 -13.65
C PHE A 190 -7.23 30.94 -13.77
N ILE A 191 -6.35 30.67 -14.73
CA ILE A 191 -5.18 31.53 -15.00
C ILE A 191 -5.65 32.96 -15.32
N TYR A 192 -6.75 33.09 -16.08
CA TYR A 192 -7.32 34.38 -16.46
C TYR A 192 -8.11 35.06 -15.32
N TRP A 193 -8.80 34.31 -14.45
CA TRP A 193 -9.70 34.85 -13.41
C TRP A 193 -9.05 35.72 -12.32
N LYS A 194 -7.71 35.78 -12.26
CA LYS A 194 -7.00 36.53 -11.21
C LYS A 194 -7.00 38.04 -11.43
N GLU A 195 -7.07 38.53 -12.66
CA GLU A 195 -6.77 39.94 -12.99
C GLU A 195 -7.80 40.97 -12.46
N SER A 196 -8.88 40.54 -11.80
CA SER A 196 -10.03 41.41 -11.46
C SER A 196 -10.23 41.74 -9.98
N ARG A 197 -9.30 41.41 -9.06
CA ARG A 197 -9.56 41.57 -7.60
C ARG A 197 -8.89 42.78 -6.95
N GLN A 198 -9.63 43.87 -6.86
CA GLN A 198 -9.51 44.83 -5.76
C GLN A 198 -10.62 44.54 -4.74
N ASN A 199 -10.28 44.43 -3.44
CA ASN A 199 -11.20 44.23 -2.28
C ASN A 199 -11.83 42.83 -2.10
N ALA A 200 -11.02 41.79 -1.90
CA ALA A 200 -11.51 40.43 -1.55
C ALA A 200 -11.78 40.27 -0.03
N THR A 201 -12.88 39.60 0.34
CA THR A 201 -13.16 39.22 1.73
C THR A 201 -12.35 37.98 2.15
N LYS A 202 -12.28 37.69 3.45
CA LYS A 202 -11.64 36.47 3.98
C LYS A 202 -12.25 35.18 3.41
N GLU A 203 -13.54 35.21 3.09
CA GLU A 203 -14.26 34.09 2.49
C GLU A 203 -13.87 33.91 1.02
N ASP A 204 -13.71 35.00 0.27
CA ASP A 204 -13.19 34.99 -1.11
C ASP A 204 -11.75 34.45 -1.21
N ILE A 205 -10.93 34.76 -0.20
CA ILE A 205 -9.57 34.23 -0.07
C ILE A 205 -9.60 32.72 0.17
N ASN A 206 -10.46 32.24 1.08
CA ASN A 206 -10.59 30.81 1.34
C ASN A 206 -11.08 30.03 0.11
N VAL A 207 -12.03 30.60 -0.65
CA VAL A 207 -12.48 30.03 -1.92
C VAL A 207 -11.30 29.96 -2.89
N TYR A 208 -10.49 31.02 -3.01
CA TYR A 208 -9.33 31.03 -3.90
C TYR A 208 -8.27 29.99 -3.52
N VAL A 209 -7.96 29.87 -2.23
CA VAL A 209 -7.05 28.84 -1.71
C VAL A 209 -7.55 27.44 -2.06
N ARG A 210 -8.84 27.16 -1.85
CA ARG A 210 -9.45 25.86 -2.20
C ARG A 210 -9.41 25.59 -3.71
N THR A 211 -9.72 26.59 -4.54
CA THR A 211 -9.67 26.46 -6.00
C THR A 211 -8.23 26.20 -6.48
N PHE A 212 -7.25 26.92 -5.95
CA PHE A 212 -5.84 26.72 -6.25
C PHE A 212 -5.38 25.29 -5.90
N GLN A 213 -5.74 24.80 -4.70
CA GLN A 213 -5.47 23.42 -4.28
C GLN A 213 -6.11 22.39 -5.21
N HIS A 214 -7.39 22.60 -5.58
CA HIS A 214 -8.12 21.70 -6.45
C HIS A 214 -7.47 21.58 -7.83
N ILE A 215 -7.04 22.71 -8.40
CA ILE A 215 -6.36 22.75 -9.71
C ILE A 215 -5.04 21.99 -9.67
N ILE A 216 -4.24 22.20 -8.63
CA ILE A 216 -2.98 21.45 -8.49
C ILE A 216 -3.27 19.94 -8.38
N ALA A 217 -4.19 19.55 -7.50
CA ALA A 217 -4.55 18.15 -7.30
C ALA A 217 -5.01 17.48 -8.60
N LYS A 218 -5.76 18.21 -9.44
CA LYS A 218 -6.31 17.74 -10.71
C LYS A 218 -5.28 17.68 -11.84
N TYR A 219 -4.43 18.69 -11.97
CA TYR A 219 -3.63 18.90 -13.19
C TYR A 219 -2.13 18.64 -13.03
N ALA A 220 -1.57 18.62 -11.81
CA ALA A 220 -0.12 18.53 -11.61
C ALA A 220 0.51 17.20 -12.11
N LYS A 221 -0.30 16.16 -12.35
CA LYS A 221 0.17 14.87 -12.89
C LYS A 221 0.30 14.84 -14.42
N ASN A 222 -0.29 15.81 -15.13
CA ASN A 222 -0.12 15.98 -16.57
C ASN A 222 1.11 16.87 -16.81
N GLU A 223 2.07 16.40 -17.61
CA GLU A 223 3.36 17.08 -17.83
C GLU A 223 3.19 18.50 -18.41
N ALA A 224 2.33 18.65 -19.42
CA ALA A 224 2.08 19.94 -20.05
C ALA A 224 1.35 20.90 -19.11
N ALA A 225 0.34 20.42 -18.38
CA ALA A 225 -0.39 21.23 -17.42
C ALA A 225 0.49 21.63 -16.22
N LEU A 226 1.34 20.70 -15.75
CA LEU A 226 2.31 20.96 -14.69
C LEU A 226 3.29 22.05 -15.08
N TYR A 227 3.84 21.99 -16.30
CA TYR A 227 4.72 23.02 -16.82
C TYR A 227 4.04 24.40 -16.79
N ARG A 228 2.80 24.50 -17.25
CA ARG A 228 2.01 25.75 -17.21
C ARG A 228 1.75 26.25 -15.79
N ILE A 229 1.45 25.35 -14.86
CA ILE A 229 1.25 25.67 -13.43
C ILE A 229 2.54 26.21 -12.80
N LEU A 230 3.67 25.52 -13.01
CA LEU A 230 4.97 25.92 -12.46
C LEU A 230 5.44 27.25 -13.02
N TRP A 231 5.29 27.46 -14.33
CA TRP A 231 5.68 28.72 -14.99
C TRP A 231 4.89 29.92 -14.46
N ASN A 232 3.60 29.73 -14.16
CA ASN A 232 2.74 30.80 -13.67
C ASN A 232 2.60 30.83 -12.15
N LEU A 233 3.32 30.00 -11.38
CA LEU A 233 3.06 29.74 -9.95
C LEU A 233 3.01 31.02 -9.10
N GLN A 234 3.91 31.96 -9.33
CA GLN A 234 3.93 33.22 -8.60
C GLN A 234 2.68 34.06 -8.83
N TYR A 235 2.13 33.94 -10.03
CA TYR A 235 0.91 34.62 -10.42
C TYR A 235 -0.30 33.83 -9.92
N ILE A 236 -0.40 32.52 -10.15
CA ILE A 236 -1.62 31.77 -9.83
C ILE A 236 -1.79 31.43 -8.34
N LYS A 237 -0.74 31.52 -7.52
CA LYS A 237 -0.86 31.26 -6.08
C LYS A 237 -1.62 32.40 -5.38
N PRO A 238 -2.41 32.11 -4.35
CA PRO A 238 -2.92 33.10 -3.41
C PRO A 238 -1.82 34.02 -2.86
N PRO A 239 -2.06 35.35 -2.75
CA PRO A 239 -1.10 36.29 -2.16
C PRO A 239 -0.61 35.87 -0.77
N GLU A 240 -1.51 35.26 0.02
CA GLU A 240 -1.29 34.80 1.39
C GLU A 240 -0.43 33.53 1.47
N ILE A 241 -0.33 32.78 0.36
CA ILE A 241 0.46 31.55 0.27
C ILE A 241 1.86 31.90 -0.21
N SER A 242 2.89 31.51 0.55
CA SER A 242 4.27 31.68 0.12
C SER A 242 4.57 30.83 -1.12
N THR A 243 5.52 31.25 -1.95
CA THR A 243 5.94 30.44 -3.12
C THR A 243 6.40 29.04 -2.69
N ALA A 244 7.07 28.93 -1.54
CA ALA A 244 7.46 27.65 -0.94
C ALA A 244 6.24 26.76 -0.62
N ALA A 245 5.19 27.32 0.00
CA ALA A 245 3.97 26.58 0.29
C ALA A 245 3.22 26.17 -0.99
N GLY A 246 3.20 27.01 -2.02
CA GLY A 246 2.66 26.67 -3.35
C GLY A 246 3.44 25.53 -4.02
N LEU A 247 4.77 25.55 -3.96
CA LEU A 247 5.62 24.46 -4.46
C LEU A 247 5.41 23.16 -3.69
N ILE A 248 5.33 23.21 -2.36
CA ILE A 248 5.04 22.04 -1.52
C ILE A 248 3.67 21.45 -1.91
N ASN A 249 2.68 22.29 -2.16
CA ASN A 249 1.37 21.84 -2.64
C ASN A 249 1.49 21.08 -3.97
N ILE A 250 2.25 21.62 -4.93
CA ILE A 250 2.51 20.98 -6.22
C ILE A 250 3.24 19.64 -6.05
N ILE A 251 4.32 19.60 -5.27
CA ILE A 251 5.07 18.37 -4.97
C ILE A 251 4.16 17.33 -4.32
N ASN A 252 3.27 17.74 -3.42
CA ASN A 252 2.27 16.88 -2.80
C ASN A 252 1.25 16.28 -3.77
N HIS A 253 1.26 16.65 -5.05
CA HIS A 253 0.38 16.06 -6.06
C HIS A 253 1.15 15.39 -7.21
N ILE A 254 2.48 15.43 -7.20
CA ILE A 254 3.36 14.83 -8.21
C ILE A 254 4.11 13.64 -7.62
N TYR A 255 3.88 12.46 -8.20
CA TYR A 255 4.49 11.20 -7.73
C TYR A 255 5.25 10.46 -8.84
N ASN A 256 5.67 11.19 -9.87
CA ASN A 256 6.47 10.67 -10.98
C ASN A 256 7.88 11.27 -10.89
N THR A 257 8.91 10.42 -10.93
CA THR A 257 10.33 10.83 -10.85
C THR A 257 10.74 11.81 -11.94
N THR A 258 10.20 11.68 -13.15
CA THR A 258 10.42 12.64 -14.25
C THR A 258 9.82 14.00 -13.94
N LEU A 259 8.57 14.04 -13.45
CA LEU A 259 7.88 15.28 -13.08
C LEU A 259 8.52 15.94 -11.84
N LEU A 260 9.02 15.16 -10.89
CA LEU A 260 9.81 15.66 -9.75
C LEU A 260 11.14 16.27 -10.23
N GLY A 261 11.77 15.69 -11.24
CA GLY A 261 12.94 16.26 -11.91
C GLY A 261 12.65 17.64 -12.50
N MET A 262 11.49 17.82 -13.13
CA MET A 262 11.06 19.14 -13.66
C MET A 262 10.87 20.18 -12.55
N VAL A 263 10.25 19.79 -11.44
CA VAL A 263 10.10 20.68 -10.27
C VAL A 263 11.46 21.08 -9.71
N SER A 264 12.40 20.14 -9.58
CA SER A 264 13.76 20.41 -9.11
C SER A 264 14.50 21.40 -10.03
N PHE A 265 14.42 21.20 -11.34
CA PHE A 265 15.04 22.09 -12.34
C PHE A 265 14.45 23.51 -12.28
N ILE A 266 13.13 23.64 -12.23
CA ILE A 266 12.47 24.95 -12.19
C ILE A 266 12.71 25.65 -10.84
N ASN A 267 12.69 24.91 -9.72
CA ASN A 267 12.96 25.47 -8.39
C ASN A 267 14.39 26.07 -8.29
N GLN A 268 15.39 25.39 -8.85
CA GLN A 268 16.75 25.92 -8.92
C GLN A 268 16.80 27.23 -9.72
N ASN A 269 16.12 27.30 -10.88
CA ASN A 269 16.06 28.52 -11.69
C ASN A 269 15.29 29.68 -11.02
N ILE A 270 14.21 29.38 -10.30
CA ILE A 270 13.47 30.37 -9.49
C ILE A 270 14.42 30.95 -8.43
N ILE A 271 15.15 30.11 -7.68
CA ILE A 271 16.10 30.57 -6.65
C ILE A 271 17.21 31.47 -7.25
N PHE A 272 17.76 31.12 -8.43
CA PHE A 272 18.79 31.94 -9.09
C PHE A 272 18.28 33.29 -9.63
N THR A 273 17.01 33.37 -10.03
CA THR A 273 16.42 34.63 -10.52
C THR A 273 16.27 35.65 -9.39
N TYR A 274 16.10 35.20 -8.14
CA TYR A 274 15.94 36.08 -6.97
C TYR A 274 17.23 36.39 -6.20
N GLN A 275 18.36 35.76 -6.53
CA GLN A 275 19.68 36.19 -6.04
C GLN A 275 20.34 37.29 -6.89
N LYS A 276 19.74 37.65 -8.04
CA LYS A 276 20.21 38.76 -8.90
C LYS A 276 19.52 40.11 -8.64
N PHE A 277 18.57 40.17 -7.70
CA PHE A 277 17.81 41.39 -7.37
C PHE A 277 17.98 41.85 -5.91
N TYR A 278 19.08 41.45 -5.25
CA TYR A 278 19.56 42.07 -4.00
C TYR A 278 20.99 42.53 -4.17
#